data_AF-A0A7C4IAB2-F1
#
_entry.id   AF-A0A7C4IAB2-F1
#
_cell.length_a   1.000
_cell.length_b   1.000
_cell.length_c   1.000
_cell.angle_alpha   90.00
_cell.angle_beta   90.00
_cell.angle_gamma   90.00
#
_symmetry.space_group_name_H-M   'P 1'
#
loop_
_entity.id
_entity.type
_entity.pdbx_description
1 polymer ?
#
loop_
_entity_poly.entity_id
_entity_poly.type
_entity_poly.pdbx_seq_one_letter_code
_entity_poly.pdbx_strand_id
1 'polypeptide(L)'
;MFTTNPFAGLSASLSPSVMQAYVIVMFILVVAGTLFDVVHKGSAKFFFENLRRSKAKAPRPVGGGELVSIALQTAVVDVLASGEFCNVRRRIAHLLGMYGFVFYVL
;
A
#
# COMPACT_ATOMS: atom_id res chain seq x y z
N MET A 1 -9.97 -28.10 11.82
CA MET A 1 -8.50 -28.17 11.72
C MET A 1 -7.87 -26.78 11.58
N PHE A 2 -8.39 -25.75 12.25
CA PHE A 2 -7.82 -24.38 12.32
C PHE A 2 -7.69 -23.89 13.77
N THR A 3 -7.78 -24.79 14.75
CA THR A 3 -7.81 -24.46 16.18
C THR A 3 -6.42 -24.30 16.79
N THR A 4 -5.37 -24.56 16.02
CA THR A 4 -4.00 -24.48 16.49
C THR A 4 -3.21 -23.60 15.54
N ASN A 5 -2.83 -22.41 16.03
CA ASN A 5 -1.94 -21.51 15.32
C ASN A 5 -0.58 -22.24 15.15
N PRO A 6 -0.06 -22.43 13.92
CA PRO A 6 1.21 -23.11 13.69
C PRO A 6 2.41 -22.41 14.35
N PHE A 7 2.24 -21.14 14.74
CA PHE A 7 3.22 -20.35 15.48
C PHE A 7 2.99 -20.35 17.00
N ALA A 8 1.96 -21.04 17.52
CA ALA A 8 1.63 -21.04 18.94
C ALA A 8 2.77 -21.60 19.82
N GLY A 9 3.54 -22.55 19.31
CA GLY A 9 4.70 -23.12 20.00
C GLY A 9 6.00 -22.35 19.78
N LEU A 10 6.02 -21.33 18.92
CA LEU A 10 7.26 -20.64 18.54
C LEU A 10 7.87 -19.89 19.72
N SER A 11 7.03 -19.35 20.62
CA SER A 11 7.45 -18.65 21.84
C SER A 11 8.00 -19.58 22.91
N ALA A 12 7.77 -20.90 22.79
CA ALA A 12 8.39 -21.91 23.66
C ALA A 12 9.84 -22.19 23.27
N SER A 13 10.22 -21.94 22.01
CA SER A 13 11.55 -22.22 21.47
C SER A 13 12.40 -20.99 21.21
N LEU A 14 11.77 -19.84 20.96
CA LEU A 14 12.44 -18.56 20.69
C LEU A 14 11.92 -17.49 21.66
N SER A 15 12.82 -16.70 22.22
CA SER A 15 12.41 -15.59 23.06
C SER A 15 11.67 -14.52 22.24
N PRO A 16 10.70 -13.80 22.84
CA PRO A 16 10.02 -12.68 22.17
C PRO A 16 10.99 -11.62 21.63
N SER A 17 12.12 -11.39 22.31
CA SER A 17 13.16 -10.45 21.88
C SER A 17 13.82 -10.86 20.56
N VAL A 18 14.07 -12.15 20.34
CA VAL A 18 14.66 -12.66 19.08
C VAL A 18 13.67 -12.50 17.93
N MET A 19 12.38 -12.79 18.16
CA MET A 19 11.35 -12.60 17.14
C MET A 19 11.21 -11.13 16.73
N GLN A 20 11.21 -10.22 17.71
CA GLN A 20 11.12 -8.78 17.45
C GLN A 20 12.34 -8.27 16.67
N ALA A 21 13.54 -8.68 17.06
CA ALA A 21 14.76 -8.34 16.35
C ALA A 21 14.73 -8.84 14.89
N TYR A 22 14.25 -10.06 14.66
CA TYR A 22 14.09 -10.62 13.32
C TYR A 22 13.15 -9.76 12.45
N VAL A 23 11.99 -9.37 12.97
CA VAL A 23 11.04 -8.51 12.23
C VAL A 23 11.64 -7.15 11.91
N ILE A 24 12.38 -6.54 12.85
CA ILE A 24 13.05 -5.25 12.63
C ILE A 24 14.11 -5.38 11.53
N VAL A 25 14.96 -6.42 11.59
CA VAL A 25 15.97 -6.67 10.56
C VAL A 25 15.33 -6.93 9.20
N MET A 26 14.27 -7.74 9.15
CA MET A 26 13.50 -7.99 7.93
C MET A 26 12.97 -6.69 7.33
N PHE A 27 12.36 -5.83 8.15
CA PHE A 27 11.86 -4.52 7.70
C PHE A 27 12.97 -3.65 7.12
N ILE A 28 14.12 -3.55 7.79
CA ILE A 28 15.28 -2.78 7.31
C ILE A 28 15.76 -3.32 5.96
N LEU A 29 15.89 -4.65 5.82
CA LEU A 29 16.33 -5.28 4.58
C LEU A 29 15.34 -5.04 3.42
N VAL A 30 14.03 -5.06 3.68
CA VAL A 30 13.00 -4.76 2.68
C VAL A 30 13.11 -3.31 2.21
N VAL A 31 13.24 -2.36 3.14
CA VAL A 31 13.40 -0.94 2.79
C VAL A 31 14.69 -0.73 2.01
N ALA A 32 15.82 -1.28 2.47
CA ALA A 32 17.10 -1.17 1.81
C ALA A 32 17.08 -1.80 0.40
N GLY A 33 16.51 -2.99 0.26
CA GLY A 33 16.37 -3.69 -1.02
C GLY A 33 15.50 -2.91 -2.01
N THR A 34 14.42 -2.29 -1.53
CA THR A 34 13.53 -1.45 -2.35
C THR A 34 14.24 -0.19 -2.83
N LEU A 35 14.96 0.50 -1.94
CA LEU A 35 15.77 1.67 -2.31
C LEU A 35 16.87 1.31 -3.31
N PHE A 36 17.56 0.19 -3.08
CA PHE A 36 18.57 -0.32 -3.99
C PHE A 36 17.98 -0.64 -5.37
N ASP A 37 16.83 -1.31 -5.42
CA ASP A 37 16.16 -1.67 -6.68
C ASP A 37 15.76 -0.43 -7.49
N VAL A 38 15.25 0.61 -6.82
CA VAL A 38 14.89 1.90 -7.45
C VAL A 38 16.12 2.60 -8.03
N VAL A 39 17.24 2.60 -7.31
CA VAL A 39 18.51 3.19 -7.77
C VAL A 39 19.09 2.37 -8.91
N HIS A 40 19.15 1.04 -8.77
CA HIS A 40 19.73 0.12 -9.74
C HIS A 40 18.99 0.14 -11.08
N LYS A 41 17.65 0.16 -11.06
CA LYS A 41 16.83 0.26 -12.28
C LYS A 41 16.87 1.65 -12.93
N GLY A 42 17.47 2.65 -12.28
CA GLY A 42 17.44 4.04 -12.73
C GLY A 42 16.02 4.61 -12.81
N SER A 43 15.04 3.95 -12.20
CA SER A 43 13.62 4.31 -12.29
C SER A 43 13.36 5.67 -11.67
N ALA A 44 14.14 6.04 -10.64
CA ALA A 44 14.13 7.38 -10.06
C ALA A 44 14.28 8.48 -11.12
N LYS A 45 15.23 8.34 -12.06
CA LYS A 45 15.45 9.33 -13.12
C LYS A 45 14.23 9.47 -14.03
N PHE A 46 13.64 8.32 -14.41
CA PHE A 46 12.42 8.28 -15.19
C PHE A 46 11.25 8.98 -14.44
N PHE A 47 11.06 8.69 -13.16
CA PHE A 47 10.03 9.33 -12.35
C PHE A 47 10.24 10.83 -12.19
N PHE A 48 11.47 11.29 -11.94
CA PHE A 48 11.77 12.72 -11.85
C PHE A 48 11.54 13.45 -13.17
N GLU A 49 11.94 12.85 -14.30
CA GLU A 49 11.70 13.43 -15.61
C GLU A 49 10.22 13.47 -15.96
N ASN A 50 9.49 12.39 -15.66
CA ASN A 50 8.04 12.33 -15.85
C ASN A 50 7.31 13.36 -14.97
N LEU A 51 7.72 13.53 -13.70
CA LEU A 51 7.19 14.56 -12.82
C LEU A 51 7.43 15.97 -13.37
N ARG A 52 8.63 16.24 -13.88
CA ARG A 52 8.96 17.54 -14.48
C ARG A 52 8.14 17.80 -15.74
N ARG A 53 8.00 16.80 -16.61
CA ARG A 53 7.16 16.88 -17.82
C ARG A 53 5.69 17.09 -17.47
N SER A 54 5.15 16.39 -16.47
CA SER A 54 3.77 16.54 -16.02
C SER A 54 3.51 17.91 -15.39
N LYS A 55 4.45 18.45 -14.61
CA LYS A 55 4.38 19.83 -14.11
C LYS A 55 4.41 20.86 -15.24
N ALA A 56 5.25 20.65 -16.26
CA ALA A 56 5.35 21.56 -17.41
C ALA A 56 4.12 21.52 -18.33
N LYS A 57 3.44 20.38 -18.42
CA LYS A 57 2.19 20.20 -19.19
C LYS A 57 0.94 20.61 -18.41
N ALA A 58 1.05 20.89 -17.11
CA ALA A 58 -0.09 21.24 -16.29
C ALA A 58 -0.66 22.61 -16.74
N PRO A 59 -1.93 22.69 -17.17
CA PRO A 59 -2.52 23.95 -17.63
C PRO A 59 -2.66 25.00 -16.52
N ARG A 60 -2.65 24.55 -15.26
CA ARG A 60 -2.63 25.39 -14.07
C ARG A 60 -1.97 24.65 -12.90
N PRO A 61 -1.23 25.35 -12.01
CA PRO A 61 -0.82 24.76 -10.75
C PRO A 61 -2.06 24.59 -9.86
N VAL A 62 -2.23 23.39 -9.31
CA VAL A 62 -3.24 23.10 -8.28
C VAL A 62 -2.71 23.58 -6.93
N GLY A 63 -3.49 24.40 -6.22
CA GLY A 63 -3.13 24.89 -4.90
C GLY A 63 -3.12 23.76 -3.85
N GLY A 64 -2.39 23.94 -2.75
CA GLY A 64 -2.27 22.91 -1.69
C GLY A 64 -3.63 22.43 -1.14
N GLY A 65 -4.61 23.33 -0.99
CA GLY A 65 -5.96 22.96 -0.57
C GLY A 65 -6.76 22.18 -1.63
N GLU A 66 -6.59 22.52 -2.90
CA GLU A 66 -7.24 21.81 -4.01
C GLU A 66 -6.64 20.41 -4.20
N LEU A 67 -5.32 20.26 -4.02
CA LEU A 67 -4.64 18.97 -4.00
C LEU A 67 -5.17 18.06 -2.89
N VAL A 68 -5.38 18.58 -1.69
CA VAL A 68 -5.95 17.80 -0.57
C VAL A 68 -7.39 17.40 -0.87
N SER A 69 -8.20 18.30 -1.42
CA SER A 69 -9.58 17.98 -1.83
C SER A 69 -9.63 16.88 -2.89
N ILE A 70 -8.77 16.96 -3.91
CA ILE A 70 -8.67 15.95 -4.97
C ILE A 70 -8.20 14.62 -4.37
N ALA A 71 -7.18 14.62 -3.52
CA ALA A 71 -6.68 13.41 -2.87
C ALA A 71 -7.75 12.74 -2.00
N LEU A 72 -8.53 13.53 -1.26
CA LEU A 72 -9.64 13.03 -0.46
C LEU A 72 -10.72 12.42 -1.34
N GLN A 73 -11.08 13.10 -2.43
CA GLN A 73 -12.08 12.62 -3.39
C GLN A 73 -11.62 11.31 -4.06
N THR A 74 -10.35 11.23 -4.47
CA THR A 74 -9.76 10.01 -5.02
C THR A 74 -9.77 8.88 -3.99
N ALA A 75 -9.41 9.14 -2.73
CA ALA A 75 -9.46 8.12 -1.69
C ALA A 75 -10.89 7.59 -1.48
N VAL A 76 -11.89 8.47 -1.44
CA VAL A 76 -13.28 8.06 -1.24
C VAL A 76 -13.83 7.32 -2.47
N VAL A 77 -13.59 7.84 -3.67
CA VAL A 77 -14.19 7.29 -4.88
C VAL A 77 -13.45 6.04 -5.36
N ASP A 78 -12.13 6.07 -5.44
CA ASP A 78 -11.34 4.97 -5.99
C ASP A 78 -11.02 3.91 -4.95
N VAL A 79 -10.69 4.29 -3.70
CA VAL A 79 -10.32 3.30 -2.67
C VAL A 79 -11.55 2.78 -1.95
N LEU A 80 -12.35 3.67 -1.34
CA LEU A 80 -13.48 3.23 -0.51
C LEU A 80 -14.63 2.68 -1.34
N ALA A 81 -14.87 3.27 -2.51
CA ALA A 81 -15.97 2.89 -3.37
C ALA A 81 -15.52 2.05 -4.58
N SER A 82 -14.24 1.72 -4.74
CA SER A 82 -13.72 0.98 -5.90
C SER A 82 -14.22 1.52 -7.25
N GLY A 83 -14.18 2.84 -7.38
CA GLY A 83 -14.65 3.60 -8.56
C GLY A 83 -13.94 3.22 -9.86
N GLU A 84 -12.74 2.62 -9.76
CA GLU A 84 -11.98 2.06 -10.88
C GLU A 84 -12.75 0.96 -11.65
N PHE A 85 -13.75 0.34 -11.03
CA PHE A 85 -14.53 -0.70 -11.69
C PHE A 85 -15.77 -0.12 -12.37
N CYS A 86 -15.68 0.08 -13.68
CA CYS A 86 -16.83 0.46 -14.52
C CYS A 86 -17.94 -0.62 -14.55
N ASN A 87 -17.62 -1.89 -14.26
CA ASN A 87 -18.61 -2.97 -14.18
C ASN A 87 -19.21 -3.05 -12.77
N VAL A 88 -20.50 -2.72 -12.67
CA VAL A 88 -21.24 -2.65 -11.40
C VAL A 88 -21.24 -3.99 -10.63
N ARG A 89 -21.38 -5.13 -11.32
CA ARG A 89 -21.36 -6.45 -10.66
C ARG A 89 -19.98 -6.75 -10.06
N ARG A 90 -18.91 -6.43 -10.80
CA ARG A 90 -17.52 -6.59 -10.33
C ARG A 90 -17.24 -5.66 -9.14
N ARG A 91 -17.73 -4.42 -9.21
CA ARG A 91 -17.59 -3.42 -8.14
C ARG A 91 -18.25 -3.88 -6.84
N ILE A 92 -19.49 -4.35 -6.90
CA ILE A 92 -20.22 -4.84 -5.72
C ILE A 92 -19.52 -6.07 -5.11
N ALA A 93 -19.11 -7.02 -5.93
CA ALA A 93 -18.39 -8.20 -5.46
C ALA A 93 -17.06 -7.83 -4.77
N HIS A 94 -16.31 -6.88 -5.35
CA HIS A 94 -15.06 -6.41 -4.78
C HIS A 94 -15.27 -5.70 -3.43
N LEU A 95 -16.26 -4.81 -3.34
CA LEU A 95 -16.58 -4.10 -2.09
C LEU A 95 -17.04 -5.07 -0.99
N LEU A 96 -17.93 -6.01 -1.31
CA LEU A 96 -18.40 -7.03 -0.37
C LEU A 96 -17.26 -7.92 0.11
N GLY A 97 -16.34 -8.32 -0.78
CA GLY A 97 -15.18 -9.13 -0.41
C GLY A 97 -14.18 -8.36 0.46
N MET A 98 -13.82 -7.14 0.04
CA MET A 98 -12.87 -6.29 0.75
C MET A 98 -13.37 -5.95 2.16
N TYR A 99 -14.57 -5.38 2.28
CA TYR A 99 -15.12 -5.02 3.59
C TYR A 99 -15.51 -6.25 4.41
N GLY A 100 -16.00 -7.32 3.78
CA GLY A 100 -16.29 -8.58 4.46
C GLY A 100 -15.05 -9.17 5.13
N PHE A 101 -13.88 -9.09 4.48
CA PHE A 101 -12.62 -9.49 5.08
C PHE A 101 -12.18 -8.54 6.21
N VAL A 102 -12.27 -7.23 6.01
CA VAL A 102 -11.90 -6.23 7.04
C VAL A 102 -12.72 -6.43 8.32
N PHE A 103 -14.04 -6.61 8.20
CA PHE A 103 -14.90 -6.88 9.36
C PHE A 103 -14.67 -8.25 10.00
N TYR A 104 -14.12 -9.22 9.27
CA TYR A 104 -13.79 -10.53 9.82
C TYR A 104 -12.49 -10.51 10.64
N VAL A 105 -11.53 -9.67 10.23
CA VAL A 105 -10.20 -9.56 10.88
C VAL A 105 -10.21 -8.62 12.07
N LEU A 106 -11.06 -7.59 12.05
CA LEU A 106 -11.33 -6.70 13.20
C LEU A 106 -12.10 -7.43 14.31
#